data_AF-A0A959SGN9-F1
#
_entry.id   AF-A0A959SGN9-F1
#
_cell.length_a   1.000
_cell.length_b   1.000
_cell.length_c   1.000
_cell.angle_alpha   90.00
_cell.angle_beta   90.00
_cell.angle_gamma   90.00
#
_symmetry.space_group_name_H-M   'P 1'
#
loop_
_entity.id
_entity.type
_entity.pdbx_description
1 polymer ?
#
loop_
_entity_poly.entity_id
_entity_poly.type
_entity_poly.pdbx_seq_one_letter_code
_entity_poly.pdbx_strand_id
1 'polypeptide(L)'
;MRMTMRTILLPLLLLAMTSVRAGGLEKAFKALEVHDYFKARELFRKEVKKHPAAAWYGLSVISGRADNPFFDIDSAYQFILKADLAFSEAPDKERGYIGTMGVSYTSIQAQRSHVYDLAWEVAKGQNTVASYRSYLERYPGGTRGDEARTVMHHLAFQEAKATNTAKAYQVFLDAFPEAKQVYEARTRQQEAVYEEATSAKDLPSYLAFIKEHPENPNVRQAEDEVYRLCTPSRTIQEYREFIFDHPENHRVPDAWRGIYETYSKDLSVGTITSFIAEYPDYPFMEELVDDYKTASLVLLPFRREDKWGFIDREGTERIKAEYEWVEPFKGGQAMVSRDGRVGTINRSGKSVVSIEYDDVNEPVEGTSVVERAGRVGAVDRSGELVVPMIYTDLGDLHEGLAFAQDHAAYGYVNARGESRIDFRFGSAGNFHHGLAVVGMDGRSGVIDRQGAWVVPPEYEWVEGFRDRVSRVRLNGRTGLVSMYGDMLLAPEHDHIGTFNDGLALVVTG
;
A
#
# COMPACT_ATOMS: atom_id res chain seq x y z
N MET A 1 -18.25 101.08 11.38
CA MET A 1 -17.92 102.38 11.99
C MET A 1 -17.22 102.10 13.32
N ARG A 2 -16.12 102.85 13.56
CA ARG A 2 -15.31 103.05 14.78
C ARG A 2 -15.92 102.53 16.11
N MET A 3 -15.11 101.89 16.99
CA MET A 3 -14.33 102.58 18.04
C MET A 3 -15.25 103.52 18.86
N THR A 4 -15.41 103.47 20.19
CA THR A 4 -14.38 103.39 21.24
C THR A 4 -15.09 103.39 22.60
N MET A 5 -14.47 102.67 23.54
CA MET A 5 -14.27 102.95 24.97
C MET A 5 -15.10 104.03 25.69
N ARG A 6 -15.55 103.68 26.89
CA ARG A 6 -15.45 104.56 28.06
C ARG A 6 -15.06 103.77 29.31
N THR A 7 -13.84 104.02 29.75
CA THR A 7 -13.24 103.66 31.04
C THR A 7 -13.77 104.54 32.17
N ILE A 8 -14.08 103.96 33.33
CA ILE A 8 -14.05 104.63 34.64
C ILE A 8 -13.51 103.64 35.70
N LEU A 9 -12.52 104.11 36.48
CA LEU A 9 -11.79 103.48 37.61
C LEU A 9 -12.74 102.99 38.73
N LEU A 10 -12.63 101.75 39.22
CA LEU A 10 -11.81 101.19 40.34
C LEU A 10 -12.23 101.59 41.77
N PRO A 11 -12.32 100.61 42.70
CA PRO A 11 -11.17 100.43 43.56
C PRO A 11 -10.69 98.98 43.73
N LEU A 12 -9.38 98.91 43.93
CA LEU A 12 -8.52 97.77 44.14
C LEU A 12 -8.79 97.12 45.50
N LEU A 13 -9.21 95.85 45.52
CA LEU A 13 -9.16 95.00 46.70
C LEU A 13 -8.01 93.99 46.51
N LEU A 14 -6.92 94.17 47.25
CA LEU A 14 -5.84 93.18 47.34
C LEU A 14 -6.38 91.90 48.00
N LEU A 15 -6.64 90.86 47.20
CA LEU A 15 -6.75 89.50 47.72
C LEU A 15 -5.33 88.96 47.88
N ALA A 16 -4.92 88.71 49.12
CA ALA A 16 -3.71 87.98 49.44
C ALA A 16 -3.80 86.56 48.84
N MET A 17 -3.00 86.29 47.80
CA MET A 17 -2.80 84.94 47.29
C MET A 17 -2.03 84.13 48.34
N THR A 18 -2.71 83.25 49.05
CA THR A 18 -2.05 82.20 49.83
C THR A 18 -1.48 81.19 48.82
N SER A 19 -0.17 81.25 48.60
CA SER A 19 0.55 80.17 47.90
C SER A 19 0.50 78.91 48.76
N VAL A 20 -0.48 78.04 48.51
CA VAL A 20 -0.49 76.69 49.08
C VAL A 20 0.78 75.99 48.58
N ARG A 21 1.69 75.65 49.50
CA ARG A 21 2.90 74.88 49.18
C ARG A 21 2.47 73.52 48.66
N ALA A 22 2.73 73.26 47.39
CA ALA A 22 2.40 71.97 46.78
C ALA A 22 3.04 70.80 47.54
N GLY A 23 2.25 69.78 47.85
CA GLY A 23 2.69 68.57 48.55
C GLY A 23 3.76 67.79 47.78
N GLY A 24 4.49 66.89 48.44
CA GLY A 24 5.53 66.07 47.78
C GLY A 24 4.99 65.25 46.60
N LEU A 25 3.75 64.76 46.74
CA LEU A 25 3.04 64.01 45.70
C LEU A 25 2.63 64.89 44.49
N GLU A 26 2.11 66.10 44.71
CA GLU A 26 1.75 67.04 43.64
C GLU A 26 3.00 67.43 42.81
N LYS A 27 4.14 67.61 43.47
CA LYS A 27 5.43 67.83 42.80
C LYS A 27 5.86 66.63 41.95
N ALA A 28 5.56 65.41 42.39
CA ALA A 28 5.87 64.19 41.65
C ALA A 28 5.06 64.10 40.34
N PHE A 29 3.75 64.34 40.40
CA PHE A 29 2.89 64.37 39.19
C PHE A 29 3.23 65.53 38.26
N LYS A 30 3.53 66.72 38.78
CA LYS A 30 3.99 67.85 37.95
C LYS A 30 5.30 67.54 37.23
N ALA A 31 6.23 66.84 37.89
CA ALA A 31 7.46 66.38 37.25
C ALA A 31 7.18 65.31 36.17
N LEU A 32 6.23 64.40 36.42
CA LEU A 32 5.80 63.39 35.45
C LEU A 32 5.17 64.02 34.20
N GLU A 33 4.33 65.04 34.38
CA GLU A 33 3.64 65.77 33.30
C GLU A 33 4.61 66.45 32.33
N VAL A 34 5.70 67.03 32.85
CA VAL A 34 6.77 67.66 32.04
C VAL A 34 7.87 66.68 31.62
N HIS A 35 7.64 65.38 31.77
CA HIS A 35 8.57 64.30 31.40
C HIS A 35 9.93 64.34 32.12
N ASP A 36 10.00 64.94 33.32
CA ASP A 36 11.17 64.87 34.20
C ASP A 36 11.13 63.56 35.02
N TYR A 37 11.40 62.44 34.32
CA TYR A 37 11.23 61.09 34.87
C TYR A 37 12.17 60.79 36.05
N PHE A 38 13.38 61.35 36.07
CA PHE A 38 14.33 61.16 37.16
C PHE A 38 13.77 61.74 38.46
N LYS A 39 13.32 62.99 38.39
CA LYS A 39 12.74 63.70 39.53
C LYS A 39 11.39 63.11 39.94
N ALA A 40 10.53 62.81 38.97
CA ALA A 40 9.23 62.18 39.23
C ALA A 40 9.41 60.84 39.97
N ARG A 41 10.32 59.97 39.49
CA ARG A 41 10.62 58.68 40.12
C ARG A 41 11.14 58.82 41.55
N GLU A 42 12.07 59.75 41.78
CA GLU A 42 12.62 60.01 43.11
C GLU A 42 11.52 60.48 44.09
N LEU A 43 10.67 61.40 43.64
CA LEU A 43 9.58 61.94 44.44
C LEU A 43 8.52 60.87 44.73
N PHE A 44 8.09 60.08 43.74
CA PHE A 44 7.14 58.99 43.97
C PHE A 44 7.69 57.95 44.95
N ARG A 45 8.97 57.57 44.86
CA ARG A 45 9.60 56.65 45.83
C ARG A 45 9.53 57.16 47.27
N LYS A 46 9.69 58.47 47.49
CA LYS A 46 9.58 59.10 48.81
C LYS A 46 8.13 59.12 49.33
N GLU A 47 7.16 59.16 48.43
CA GLU A 47 5.73 59.22 48.76
C GLU A 47 5.07 57.84 48.95
N VAL A 48 5.73 56.73 48.60
CA VAL A 48 5.20 55.36 48.76
C VAL A 48 4.63 55.08 50.15
N LYS A 49 5.26 55.57 51.23
CA LYS A 49 4.78 55.33 52.60
C LYS A 49 3.56 56.17 52.98
N LYS A 50 3.37 57.34 52.35
CA LYS A 50 2.32 58.31 52.71
C LYS A 50 1.10 58.19 51.80
N HIS A 51 1.36 58.02 50.51
CA HIS A 51 0.35 57.95 49.45
C HIS A 51 0.64 56.75 48.53
N PRO A 52 0.58 55.50 49.05
CA PRO A 52 1.03 54.31 48.34
C PRO A 52 0.34 54.10 46.98
N ALA A 53 -0.98 54.31 46.89
CA ALA A 53 -1.73 54.13 45.66
C ALA A 53 -1.21 55.04 44.52
N ALA A 54 -1.11 56.33 44.79
CA ALA A 54 -0.67 57.32 43.81
C ALA A 54 0.83 57.21 43.49
N ALA A 55 1.66 56.89 44.49
CA ALA A 55 3.08 56.68 44.30
C ALA A 55 3.40 55.46 43.43
N TRP A 56 2.76 54.31 43.70
CA TRP A 56 2.93 53.12 42.88
C TRP A 56 2.34 53.30 41.48
N TYR A 57 1.21 54.01 41.36
CA TYR A 57 0.65 54.37 40.05
C TYR A 57 1.64 55.19 39.22
N GLY A 58 2.21 56.26 39.79
CA GLY A 58 3.21 57.08 39.11
C GLY A 58 4.47 56.30 38.71
N LEU A 59 4.96 55.41 39.58
CA LEU A 59 6.09 54.52 39.25
C LEU A 59 5.77 53.53 38.14
N SER A 60 4.54 53.02 38.08
CA SER A 60 4.07 52.19 36.96
C SER A 60 4.05 52.98 35.65
N VAL A 61 3.50 54.19 35.66
CA VAL A 61 3.44 55.05 34.46
C VAL A 61 4.85 55.35 33.93
N ILE A 62 5.81 55.63 34.81
CA ILE A 62 7.22 55.85 34.41
C ILE A 62 7.79 54.58 33.79
N SER A 63 7.64 53.44 34.47
CA SER A 63 8.25 52.18 34.02
C SER A 63 7.55 51.58 32.79
N GLY A 64 6.31 52.00 32.51
CA GLY A 64 5.51 51.59 31.36
C GLY A 64 5.64 52.51 30.13
N ARG A 65 6.60 53.43 30.11
CA ARG A 65 6.87 54.30 28.95
C ARG A 65 8.25 54.00 28.36
N ALA A 66 8.28 53.67 27.06
CA ALA A 66 9.52 53.26 26.38
C ALA A 66 10.49 54.42 26.07
N ASP A 67 10.06 55.67 26.26
CA ASP A 67 10.82 56.89 25.97
C ASP A 67 11.76 57.34 27.12
N ASN A 68 11.93 56.50 28.15
CA ASN A 68 12.75 56.85 29.31
C ASN A 68 13.60 55.66 29.81
N PRO A 69 14.74 55.93 30.50
CA PRO A 69 15.70 54.89 30.87
C PRO A 69 15.23 53.96 32.01
N PHE A 70 14.00 54.14 32.50
CA PHE A 70 13.40 53.29 33.53
C PHE A 70 12.32 52.37 32.97
N PHE A 71 12.17 52.31 31.65
CA PHE A 71 11.27 51.38 31.00
C PHE A 71 11.60 49.94 31.40
N ASP A 72 10.65 49.29 32.05
CA ASP A 72 10.72 47.89 32.46
C ASP A 72 9.29 47.40 32.70
N ILE A 73 8.80 46.55 31.80
CA ILE A 73 7.40 46.12 31.79
C ILE A 73 7.06 45.31 33.04
N ASP A 74 7.99 44.45 33.49
CA ASP A 74 7.80 43.64 34.70
C ASP A 74 7.68 44.55 35.94
N SER A 75 8.54 45.57 36.08
CA SER A 75 8.42 46.58 37.15
C SER A 75 7.14 47.38 37.03
N ALA A 76 6.76 47.82 35.82
CA ALA A 76 5.52 48.55 35.59
C ALA A 76 4.29 47.75 36.05
N TYR A 77 4.29 46.44 35.79
CA TYR A 77 3.26 45.51 36.21
C TYR A 77 3.23 45.32 37.73
N GLN A 78 4.39 45.07 38.35
CA GLN A 78 4.47 44.93 39.81
C GLN A 78 4.03 46.21 40.53
N PHE A 79 4.36 47.39 39.99
CA PHE A 79 3.91 48.66 40.55
C PHE A 79 2.41 48.87 40.37
N ILE A 80 1.81 48.53 39.22
CA ILE A 80 0.37 48.73 39.06
C ILE A 80 -0.45 47.78 39.93
N LEU A 81 0.01 46.55 40.17
CA LEU A 81 -0.61 45.64 41.13
C LEU A 81 -0.58 46.20 42.56
N LYS A 82 0.57 46.77 42.97
CA LYS A 82 0.68 47.44 44.28
C LYS A 82 -0.19 48.68 44.37
N ALA A 83 -0.32 49.43 43.28
CA ALA A 83 -1.19 50.61 43.23
C ALA A 83 -2.67 50.24 43.38
N ASP A 84 -3.12 49.18 42.69
CA ASP A 84 -4.49 48.68 42.72
C ASP A 84 -4.88 48.18 44.12
N LEU A 85 -4.00 47.39 44.76
CA LEU A 85 -4.19 46.93 46.13
C LEU A 85 -4.26 48.12 47.11
N ALA A 86 -3.28 49.02 47.04
CA ALA A 86 -3.23 50.18 47.92
C ALA A 86 -4.41 51.14 47.71
N PHE A 87 -4.91 51.27 46.48
CA PHE A 87 -6.10 52.09 46.18
C PHE A 87 -7.37 51.45 46.75
N SER A 88 -7.47 50.13 46.70
CA SER A 88 -8.61 49.37 47.24
C SER A 88 -8.69 49.47 48.77
N GLU A 89 -7.55 49.55 49.44
CA GLU A 89 -7.44 49.68 50.91
C GLU A 89 -7.49 51.15 51.40
N ALA A 90 -7.41 52.13 50.50
CA ALA A 90 -7.32 53.54 50.88
C ALA A 90 -8.66 54.13 51.38
N PRO A 91 -8.66 54.97 52.42
CA PRO A 91 -9.85 55.70 52.87
C PRO A 91 -10.42 56.65 51.80
N ASP A 92 -11.73 56.93 51.84
CA ASP A 92 -12.41 57.81 50.87
C ASP A 92 -11.76 59.18 50.72
N LYS A 93 -11.27 59.75 51.83
CA LYS A 93 -10.58 61.04 51.83
C LYS A 93 -9.28 61.00 51.02
N GLU A 94 -8.52 59.92 51.14
CA GLU A 94 -7.28 59.71 50.39
C GLU A 94 -7.59 59.50 48.90
N ARG A 95 -8.59 58.67 48.58
CA ARG A 95 -9.05 58.46 47.20
C ARG A 95 -9.52 59.75 46.54
N GLY A 96 -10.24 60.59 47.29
CA GLY A 96 -10.65 61.92 46.83
C GLY A 96 -9.46 62.84 46.55
N TYR A 97 -8.46 62.87 47.45
CA TYR A 97 -7.26 63.68 47.28
C TYR A 97 -6.44 63.24 46.06
N ILE A 98 -6.09 61.96 45.93
CA ILE A 98 -5.30 61.46 44.80
C ILE A 98 -6.08 61.50 43.47
N GLY A 99 -7.41 61.46 43.53
CA GLY A 99 -8.29 61.66 42.38
C GLY A 99 -8.15 63.04 41.74
N THR A 100 -7.82 64.08 42.52
CA THR A 100 -7.52 65.42 41.97
C THR A 100 -6.27 65.45 41.09
N MET A 101 -5.39 64.46 41.23
CA MET A 101 -4.19 64.26 40.41
C MET A 101 -4.38 63.20 39.31
N GLY A 102 -5.63 62.78 39.06
CA GLY A 102 -5.96 61.81 38.02
C GLY A 102 -5.78 60.34 38.42
N VAL A 103 -5.55 60.04 39.70
CA VAL A 103 -5.46 58.65 40.20
C VAL A 103 -6.84 58.18 40.65
N SER A 104 -7.44 57.28 39.88
CA SER A 104 -8.73 56.67 40.15
C SER A 104 -8.65 55.17 39.87
N TYR A 105 -9.67 54.41 40.28
CA TYR A 105 -9.81 53.02 39.86
C TYR A 105 -9.72 52.89 38.33
N THR A 106 -10.40 53.77 37.60
CA THR A 106 -10.40 53.74 36.13
C THR A 106 -9.02 54.02 35.53
N SER A 107 -8.25 54.97 36.06
CA SER A 107 -6.90 55.24 35.54
C SER A 107 -5.89 54.16 35.92
N ILE A 108 -6.04 53.52 37.09
CA ILE A 108 -5.25 52.35 37.49
C ILE A 108 -5.52 51.16 36.56
N GLN A 109 -6.79 50.84 36.29
CA GLN A 109 -7.14 49.76 35.36
C GLN A 109 -6.70 50.08 33.92
N ALA A 110 -6.78 51.35 33.49
CA ALA A 110 -6.26 51.76 32.19
C ALA A 110 -4.74 51.57 32.08
N GLN A 111 -3.98 51.96 33.10
CA GLN A 111 -2.53 51.73 33.14
C GLN A 111 -2.20 50.24 33.17
N ARG A 112 -2.98 49.43 33.89
CA ARG A 112 -2.81 47.98 33.92
C ARG A 112 -3.05 47.37 32.53
N SER A 113 -4.09 47.80 31.82
CA SER A 113 -4.34 47.41 30.43
C SER A 113 -3.20 47.80 29.52
N HIS A 114 -2.68 49.02 29.64
CA HIS A 114 -1.52 49.48 28.86
C HIS A 114 -0.28 48.62 29.08
N VAL A 115 0.01 48.22 30.32
CA VAL A 115 1.12 47.30 30.63
C VAL A 115 0.90 45.92 29.99
N TYR A 116 -0.33 45.40 29.99
CA TYR A 116 -0.65 44.15 29.28
C TYR A 116 -0.45 44.27 27.77
N ASP A 117 -0.87 45.38 27.16
CA ASP A 117 -0.71 45.61 25.72
C ASP A 117 0.78 45.69 25.34
N LEU A 118 1.61 46.33 26.17
CA LEU A 118 3.07 46.34 25.96
C LEU A 118 3.68 44.95 26.05
N ALA A 119 3.30 44.16 27.07
CA ALA A 119 3.79 42.79 27.23
C ALA A 119 3.36 41.90 26.04
N TRP A 120 2.15 42.11 25.53
CA TRP A 120 1.64 41.44 24.34
C TRP A 120 2.46 41.78 23.08
N GLU A 121 2.75 43.05 22.82
CA GLU A 121 3.55 43.46 21.65
C GLU A 121 4.97 42.89 21.71
N VAL A 122 5.57 42.77 22.90
CA VAL A 122 6.87 42.08 23.07
C VAL A 122 6.76 40.60 22.70
N ALA A 123 5.76 39.89 23.25
CA ALA A 123 5.57 38.47 22.98
C ALA A 123 5.33 38.21 21.49
N LYS A 124 4.51 39.06 20.86
CA LYS A 124 4.18 39.04 19.43
C LYS A 124 5.37 39.40 18.55
N GLY A 125 6.22 40.34 18.96
CA GLY A 125 7.44 40.69 18.22
C GLY A 125 8.46 39.55 18.19
N GLN A 126 8.55 38.77 19.27
CA GLN A 126 9.40 37.57 19.33
C GLN A 126 8.78 36.38 18.61
N ASN A 127 7.46 36.21 18.68
CA ASN A 127 6.68 35.18 18.00
C ASN A 127 7.22 33.75 18.18
N THR A 128 7.49 33.35 19.43
CA THR A 128 7.96 31.99 19.78
C THR A 128 7.06 31.35 20.83
N VAL A 129 7.08 30.03 20.94
CA VAL A 129 6.36 29.31 22.01
C VAL A 129 6.77 29.84 23.39
N ALA A 130 8.08 30.08 23.59
CA ALA A 130 8.62 30.58 24.86
C ALA A 130 8.14 32.00 25.19
N SER A 131 8.06 32.90 24.20
CA SER A 131 7.63 34.29 24.41
C SER A 131 6.16 34.36 24.83
N TYR A 132 5.28 33.61 24.15
CA TYR A 132 3.86 33.56 24.52
C TYR A 132 3.62 32.84 25.85
N ARG A 133 4.37 31.79 26.16
CA ARG A 133 4.32 31.12 27.48
C ARG A 133 4.68 32.09 28.59
N SER A 134 5.80 32.80 28.45
CA SER A 134 6.23 33.80 29.44
C SER A 134 5.21 34.93 29.60
N TYR A 135 4.55 35.35 28.52
CA TYR A 135 3.47 36.34 28.60
C TYR A 135 2.29 35.83 29.43
N LEU A 136 1.83 34.62 29.17
CA LEU A 136 0.70 34.01 29.88
C LEU A 136 0.98 33.79 31.37
N GLU A 137 2.20 33.38 31.71
CA GLU A 137 2.62 33.13 33.11
C GLU A 137 2.76 34.43 33.91
N ARG A 138 3.37 35.47 33.31
CA ARG A 138 3.66 36.73 34.02
C ARG A 138 2.45 37.67 34.05
N TYR A 139 1.58 37.60 33.06
CA TYR A 139 0.48 38.55 32.84
C TYR A 139 -0.91 37.85 32.72
N PRO A 140 -1.34 37.04 33.71
CA PRO A 140 -2.50 36.16 33.57
C PRO A 140 -3.85 36.88 33.43
N GLY A 141 -3.93 38.16 33.79
CA GLY A 141 -5.16 38.95 33.71
C GLY A 141 -5.31 39.80 32.44
N GLY A 142 -4.46 39.60 31.43
CA GLY A 142 -4.52 40.33 30.17
C GLY A 142 -5.67 39.87 29.27
N THR A 143 -6.27 40.80 28.53
CA THR A 143 -7.40 40.51 27.61
C THR A 143 -7.00 39.66 26.39
N ARG A 144 -5.69 39.56 26.10
CA ARG A 144 -5.12 38.80 24.97
C ARG A 144 -4.68 37.38 25.31
N GLY A 145 -5.02 36.86 26.49
CA GLY A 145 -4.59 35.51 26.92
C GLY A 145 -5.03 34.40 25.95
N ASP A 146 -6.26 34.47 25.46
CA ASP A 146 -6.82 33.47 24.53
C ASP A 146 -6.11 33.50 23.16
N GLU A 147 -5.80 34.70 22.68
CA GLU A 147 -5.05 34.92 21.45
C GLU A 147 -3.61 34.39 21.58
N ALA A 148 -2.93 34.71 22.69
CA ALA A 148 -1.59 34.20 22.98
C ALA A 148 -1.54 32.67 23.04
N ARG A 149 -2.51 32.02 23.71
CA ARG A 149 -2.60 30.55 23.74
C ARG A 149 -2.81 29.98 22.34
N THR A 150 -3.68 30.59 21.55
CA THR A 150 -3.97 30.15 20.18
C THR A 150 -2.71 30.19 19.30
N VAL A 151 -1.97 31.30 19.34
CA VAL A 151 -0.74 31.45 18.55
C VAL A 151 0.35 30.51 19.07
N MET A 152 0.52 30.40 20.38
CA MET A 152 1.48 29.47 21.00
C MET A 152 1.24 28.02 20.57
N HIS A 153 -0.01 27.55 20.64
CA HIS A 153 -0.36 26.18 20.21
C HIS A 153 -0.08 25.99 18.71
N HIS A 154 -0.41 26.98 17.89
CA HIS A 154 -0.13 26.91 16.46
C HIS A 154 1.38 26.80 16.18
N LEU A 155 2.21 27.62 16.81
CA LEU A 155 3.67 27.59 16.65
C LEU A 155 4.27 26.27 17.11
N ALA A 156 3.88 25.78 18.29
CA ALA A 156 4.35 24.50 18.81
C ALA A 156 3.97 23.34 17.86
N PHE A 157 2.79 23.40 17.25
CA PHE A 157 2.39 22.42 16.24
C PHE A 157 3.23 22.54 14.95
N GLN A 158 3.56 23.75 14.50
CA GLN A 158 4.45 23.92 13.34
C GLN A 158 5.86 23.36 13.62
N GLU A 159 6.39 23.54 14.83
CA GLU A 159 7.66 22.94 15.26
C GLU A 159 7.60 21.40 15.23
N ALA A 160 6.52 20.82 15.74
CA ALA A 160 6.29 19.38 15.67
C ALA A 160 6.20 18.88 14.23
N LYS A 161 5.48 19.61 13.35
CA LYS A 161 5.37 19.31 11.91
C LYS A 161 6.70 19.42 11.18
N ALA A 162 7.54 20.39 11.54
CA ALA A 162 8.86 20.54 10.93
C ALA A 162 9.80 19.39 11.31
N THR A 163 9.65 18.85 12.52
CA THR A 163 10.41 17.68 12.98
C THR A 163 9.85 16.38 12.39
N ASN A 164 8.53 16.30 12.26
CA ASN A 164 7.77 15.19 11.67
C ASN A 164 8.12 13.80 12.22
N THR A 165 8.20 13.67 13.54
CA THR A 165 8.40 12.37 14.22
C THR A 165 7.26 12.05 15.17
N ALA A 166 7.03 10.77 15.41
CA ALA A 166 6.03 10.29 16.38
C ALA A 166 6.25 10.95 17.75
N LYS A 167 7.51 11.08 18.18
CA LYS A 167 7.86 11.71 19.45
C LYS A 167 7.56 13.20 19.48
N ALA A 168 7.83 13.94 18.39
CA ALA A 168 7.56 15.38 18.33
C ALA A 168 6.06 15.67 18.44
N TYR A 169 5.22 14.91 17.73
CA TYR A 169 3.77 15.04 17.85
C TYR A 169 3.25 14.62 19.24
N GLN A 170 3.83 13.57 19.84
CA GLN A 170 3.47 13.17 21.21
C GLN A 170 3.76 14.30 22.22
N VAL A 171 4.93 14.94 22.12
CA VAL A 171 5.29 16.09 22.98
C VAL A 171 4.28 17.23 22.84
N PHE A 172 3.82 17.51 21.61
CA PHE A 172 2.77 18.51 21.38
C PHE A 172 1.44 18.11 22.03
N LEU A 173 1.00 16.86 21.85
CA LEU A 173 -0.26 16.34 22.39
C LEU A 173 -0.28 16.36 23.93
N ASP A 174 0.84 15.99 24.56
CA ASP A 174 1.00 16.00 26.02
C ASP A 174 0.98 17.43 26.57
N ALA A 175 1.62 18.37 25.86
CA ALA A 175 1.73 19.76 26.31
C ALA A 175 0.43 20.56 26.08
N PHE A 176 -0.33 20.24 25.03
CA PHE A 176 -1.48 21.04 24.60
C PHE A 176 -2.72 20.17 24.25
N PRO A 177 -3.28 19.40 25.20
CA PRO A 177 -4.40 18.49 24.95
C PRO A 177 -5.71 19.17 24.52
N GLU A 178 -5.83 20.48 24.75
CA GLU A 178 -6.99 21.31 24.40
C GLU A 178 -6.77 22.14 23.11
N ALA A 179 -5.64 21.95 22.42
CA ALA A 179 -5.36 22.70 21.19
C ALA A 179 -6.26 22.27 20.03
N LYS A 180 -6.63 23.23 19.16
CA LYS A 180 -7.41 22.95 17.95
C LYS A 180 -6.74 21.94 17.02
N GLN A 181 -5.42 21.82 17.10
CA GLN A 181 -4.58 20.94 16.28
C GLN A 181 -4.48 19.51 16.80
N VAL A 182 -5.06 19.18 17.96
CA VAL A 182 -4.92 17.85 18.60
C VAL A 182 -5.35 16.71 17.68
N TYR A 183 -6.44 16.89 16.92
CA TYR A 183 -6.88 15.87 15.97
C TYR A 183 -5.83 15.64 14.87
N GLU A 184 -5.38 16.70 14.19
CA GLU A 184 -4.36 16.58 13.14
C GLU A 184 -3.03 16.04 13.71
N ALA A 185 -2.61 16.50 14.88
CA ALA A 185 -1.39 16.03 15.54
C ALA A 185 -1.46 14.55 15.88
N ARG A 186 -2.63 14.05 16.33
CA ARG A 186 -2.83 12.62 16.61
C ARG A 186 -2.77 11.78 15.34
N THR A 187 -3.43 12.21 14.27
CA THR A 187 -3.35 11.52 12.97
C THR A 187 -1.91 11.45 12.48
N ARG A 188 -1.19 12.58 12.46
CA ARG A 188 0.22 12.62 12.05
C ARG A 188 1.14 11.82 12.95
N GLN A 189 0.84 11.77 14.24
CA GLN A 189 1.58 10.94 15.18
C GLN A 189 1.43 9.45 14.84
N GLN A 190 0.20 9.00 14.57
CA GLN A 190 -0.07 7.60 14.21
C GLN A 190 0.59 7.22 12.89
N GLU A 191 0.56 8.11 11.89
CA GLU A 191 1.26 7.97 10.62
C GLU A 191 2.79 7.87 10.83
N ALA A 192 3.38 8.79 11.60
CA ALA A 192 4.82 8.76 11.86
C ALA A 192 5.26 7.51 12.64
N VAL A 193 4.44 7.01 13.58
CA VAL A 193 4.72 5.73 14.26
C VAL A 193 4.81 4.59 13.25
N TYR A 194 3.86 4.52 12.29
CA TYR A 194 3.88 3.51 11.25
C TYR A 194 5.12 3.65 10.34
N GLU A 195 5.39 4.86 9.83
CA GLU A 195 6.52 5.11 8.93
C GLU A 195 7.88 4.79 9.59
N GLU A 196 8.08 5.20 10.84
CA GLU A 196 9.30 4.94 11.60
C GLU A 196 9.46 3.43 11.85
N ALA A 197 8.42 2.78 12.38
CA ALA A 197 8.46 1.35 12.73
C ALA A 197 8.62 0.45 11.50
N THR A 198 8.14 0.86 10.34
CA THR A 198 8.14 0.04 9.11
C THR A 198 9.14 0.53 8.05
N SER A 199 10.05 1.43 8.42
CA SER A 199 11.04 2.03 7.52
C SER A 199 11.95 1.02 6.81
N ALA A 200 12.21 -0.14 7.42
CA ALA A 200 12.98 -1.23 6.81
C ALA A 200 12.24 -1.95 5.68
N LYS A 201 10.90 -1.83 5.61
CA LYS A 201 10.01 -2.45 4.61
C LYS A 201 10.16 -3.98 4.52
N ASP A 202 10.34 -4.61 5.68
CA ASP A 202 10.50 -6.05 5.82
C ASP A 202 9.43 -6.66 6.72
N LEU A 203 9.28 -7.99 6.64
CA LEU A 203 8.26 -8.74 7.35
C LEU A 203 8.36 -8.56 8.89
N PRO A 204 9.55 -8.68 9.52
CA PRO A 204 9.68 -8.48 10.97
C PRO A 204 9.20 -7.11 11.44
N SER A 205 9.50 -6.05 10.68
CA SER A 205 9.10 -4.68 11.04
C SER A 205 7.58 -4.49 11.00
N TYR A 206 6.91 -5.00 9.98
CA TYR A 206 5.44 -4.95 9.90
C TYR A 206 4.78 -5.76 11.02
N LEU A 207 5.27 -6.98 11.29
CA LEU A 207 4.74 -7.82 12.37
C LEU A 207 4.95 -7.19 13.75
N ALA A 208 6.11 -6.59 14.00
CA ALA A 208 6.37 -5.85 15.24
C ALA A 208 5.40 -4.67 15.39
N PHE A 209 5.21 -3.88 14.33
CA PHE A 209 4.26 -2.76 14.34
C PHE A 209 2.82 -3.21 14.66
N ILE A 210 2.32 -4.26 14.01
CA ILE A 210 0.96 -4.80 14.25
C ILE A 210 0.80 -5.22 15.72
N LYS A 211 1.81 -5.88 16.27
CA LYS A 211 1.82 -6.37 17.64
C LYS A 211 1.89 -5.23 18.67
N GLU A 212 2.71 -4.23 18.42
CA GLU A 212 2.96 -3.12 19.35
C GLU A 212 1.87 -2.03 19.27
N HIS A 213 1.19 -1.92 18.13
CA HIS A 213 0.21 -0.87 17.85
C HIS A 213 -1.11 -1.39 17.23
N PRO A 214 -1.81 -2.34 17.85
CA PRO A 214 -2.99 -3.00 17.26
C PRO A 214 -4.18 -2.06 16.99
N GLU A 215 -4.26 -0.91 17.66
CA GLU A 215 -5.31 0.10 17.46
C GLU A 215 -4.92 1.19 16.44
N ASN A 216 -3.71 1.15 15.88
CA ASN A 216 -3.28 2.15 14.91
C ASN A 216 -4.05 1.98 13.59
N PRO A 217 -4.57 3.06 12.98
CA PRO A 217 -5.32 2.98 11.72
C PRO A 217 -4.54 2.35 10.56
N ASN A 218 -3.21 2.36 10.61
CA ASN A 218 -2.33 1.76 9.59
C ASN A 218 -2.08 0.25 9.79
N VAL A 219 -2.67 -0.42 10.79
CA VAL A 219 -2.54 -1.88 10.96
C VAL A 219 -2.95 -2.64 9.70
N ARG A 220 -4.08 -2.30 9.09
CA ARG A 220 -4.51 -2.94 7.83
C ARG A 220 -3.50 -2.78 6.69
N GLN A 221 -2.84 -1.63 6.64
CA GLN A 221 -1.80 -1.38 5.65
C GLN A 221 -0.54 -2.22 5.93
N ALA A 222 -0.17 -2.38 7.20
CA ALA A 222 0.91 -3.30 7.58
C ALA A 222 0.56 -4.75 7.22
N GLU A 223 -0.67 -5.19 7.49
CA GLU A 223 -1.17 -6.52 7.15
C GLU A 223 -1.17 -6.79 5.63
N ASP A 224 -1.47 -5.78 4.81
CA ASP A 224 -1.37 -5.84 3.35
C ASP A 224 0.08 -6.08 2.90
N GLU A 225 1.04 -5.40 3.51
CA GLU A 225 2.46 -5.59 3.22
C GLU A 225 2.96 -6.96 3.69
N VAL A 226 2.49 -7.46 4.84
CA VAL A 226 2.75 -8.83 5.29
C VAL A 226 2.27 -9.83 4.25
N TYR A 227 1.02 -9.72 3.78
CA TYR A 227 0.48 -10.60 2.74
C TYR A 227 1.34 -10.53 1.47
N ARG A 228 1.67 -9.34 0.97
CA ARG A 228 2.51 -9.14 -0.21
C ARG A 228 3.88 -9.80 -0.08
N LEU A 229 4.51 -9.69 1.09
CA LEU A 229 5.84 -10.25 1.36
C LEU A 229 5.81 -11.77 1.54
N CYS A 230 4.72 -12.33 2.07
CA CYS A 230 4.56 -13.77 2.23
C CYS A 230 4.10 -14.47 0.94
N THR A 231 3.47 -13.76 -0.01
CA THR A 231 2.97 -14.32 -1.27
C THR A 231 3.53 -13.63 -2.52
N PRO A 232 4.86 -13.51 -2.68
CA PRO A 232 5.46 -12.76 -3.78
C PRO A 232 5.21 -13.42 -5.15
N SER A 233 5.17 -14.76 -5.19
CA SER A 233 5.00 -15.54 -6.42
C SER A 233 3.56 -16.03 -6.59
N ARG A 234 2.71 -15.84 -5.57
CA ARG A 234 1.29 -16.23 -5.55
C ARG A 234 1.09 -17.73 -5.74
N THR A 235 1.99 -18.54 -5.18
CA THR A 235 1.85 -19.99 -5.24
C THR A 235 0.88 -20.51 -4.18
N ILE A 236 0.29 -21.68 -4.43
CA ILE A 236 -0.53 -22.38 -3.43
C ILE A 236 0.23 -22.58 -2.10
N GLN A 237 1.53 -22.92 -2.15
CA GLN A 237 2.33 -23.14 -0.95
C GLN A 237 2.49 -21.84 -0.13
N GLU A 238 2.82 -20.73 -0.78
CA GLU A 238 2.93 -19.41 -0.15
C GLU A 238 1.60 -19.00 0.51
N TYR A 239 0.46 -19.21 -0.17
CA TYR A 239 -0.85 -18.90 0.42
C TYR A 239 -1.17 -19.76 1.65
N ARG A 240 -0.85 -21.06 1.60
CA ARG A 240 -1.07 -21.96 2.74
C ARG A 240 -0.23 -21.58 3.95
N GLU A 241 1.04 -21.27 3.73
CA GLU A 241 1.95 -20.79 4.79
C GLU A 241 1.42 -19.48 5.39
N PHE A 242 1.01 -18.52 4.55
CA PHE A 242 0.41 -17.27 5.01
C PHE A 242 -0.86 -17.49 5.87
N ILE A 243 -1.78 -18.35 5.43
CA ILE A 243 -3.01 -18.66 6.19
C ILE A 243 -2.67 -19.30 7.54
N PHE A 244 -1.67 -20.17 7.58
CA PHE A 244 -1.24 -20.85 8.80
C PHE A 244 -0.51 -19.93 9.77
N ASP A 245 0.42 -19.11 9.28
CA ASP A 245 1.26 -18.24 10.11
C ASP A 245 0.54 -16.93 10.53
N HIS A 246 -0.46 -16.49 9.75
CA HIS A 246 -1.17 -15.23 9.95
C HIS A 246 -2.70 -15.37 9.89
N PRO A 247 -3.32 -16.24 10.71
CA PRO A 247 -4.75 -16.57 10.59
C PRO A 247 -5.70 -15.40 10.92
N GLU A 248 -5.23 -14.38 11.64
CA GLU A 248 -6.01 -13.19 11.98
C GLU A 248 -5.88 -12.06 10.95
N ASN A 249 -4.95 -12.17 9.99
CA ASN A 249 -4.74 -11.14 8.99
C ASN A 249 -5.96 -11.03 8.08
N HIS A 250 -6.44 -9.80 7.85
CA HIS A 250 -7.63 -9.54 7.02
C HIS A 250 -7.53 -10.02 5.57
N ARG A 251 -6.33 -10.37 5.07
CA ARG A 251 -6.06 -10.96 3.75
C ARG A 251 -6.17 -12.48 3.68
N VAL A 252 -6.43 -13.18 4.79
CA VAL A 252 -6.66 -14.64 4.78
C VAL A 252 -7.75 -15.06 3.77
N PRO A 253 -8.89 -14.36 3.65
CA PRO A 253 -9.85 -14.56 2.55
C PRO A 253 -9.23 -14.53 1.15
N ASP A 254 -8.35 -13.57 0.88
CA ASP A 254 -7.73 -13.40 -0.44
C ASP A 254 -6.73 -14.53 -0.73
N ALA A 255 -6.00 -14.99 0.30
CA ALA A 255 -5.11 -16.14 0.18
C ALA A 255 -5.88 -17.43 -0.15
N TRP A 256 -7.01 -17.68 0.53
CA TRP A 256 -7.87 -18.82 0.22
C TRP A 256 -8.38 -18.79 -1.23
N ARG A 257 -8.87 -17.64 -1.69
CA ARG A 257 -9.29 -17.47 -3.08
C ARG A 257 -8.11 -17.65 -4.05
N GLY A 258 -6.93 -17.15 -3.71
CA GLY A 258 -5.71 -17.37 -4.49
C GLY A 258 -5.35 -18.85 -4.66
N ILE A 259 -5.50 -19.66 -3.61
CA ILE A 259 -5.36 -21.13 -3.72
C ILE A 259 -6.39 -21.69 -4.71
N TYR A 260 -7.67 -21.35 -4.52
CA TYR A 260 -8.73 -21.88 -5.37
C TYR A 260 -8.57 -21.47 -6.84
N GLU A 261 -8.32 -20.19 -7.13
CA GLU A 261 -8.09 -19.67 -8.48
C GLU A 261 -6.91 -20.35 -9.17
N THR A 262 -5.82 -20.58 -8.43
CA THR A 262 -4.63 -21.27 -8.95
C THR A 262 -4.92 -22.74 -9.21
N TYR A 263 -5.63 -23.41 -8.29
CA TYR A 263 -5.95 -24.82 -8.38
C TYR A 263 -7.00 -25.11 -9.48
N SER A 264 -7.96 -24.20 -9.71
CA SER A 264 -9.17 -24.43 -10.50
C SER A 264 -9.27 -23.58 -11.78
N LYS A 265 -8.15 -23.17 -12.39
CA LYS A 265 -8.15 -22.34 -13.60
C LYS A 265 -9.04 -22.91 -14.73
N ASP A 266 -9.03 -24.23 -14.92
CA ASP A 266 -9.85 -24.91 -15.93
C ASP A 266 -11.35 -24.92 -15.63
N LEU A 267 -11.74 -24.59 -14.38
CA LEU A 267 -13.10 -24.58 -13.85
C LEU A 267 -13.88 -25.85 -14.22
N SER A 268 -13.23 -27.01 -14.16
CA SER A 268 -13.88 -28.29 -14.44
C SER A 268 -14.55 -28.84 -13.18
N VAL A 269 -15.62 -29.61 -13.36
CA VAL A 269 -16.31 -30.33 -12.26
C VAL A 269 -15.31 -31.22 -11.49
N GLY A 270 -14.39 -31.85 -12.21
CA GLY A 270 -13.35 -32.69 -11.62
C GLY A 270 -12.41 -31.89 -10.72
N THR A 271 -11.89 -30.76 -11.22
CA THR A 271 -10.97 -29.91 -10.46
C THR A 271 -11.63 -29.31 -9.22
N ILE A 272 -12.88 -28.84 -9.32
CA ILE A 272 -13.64 -28.34 -8.17
C ILE A 272 -13.86 -29.45 -7.13
N THR A 273 -14.18 -30.68 -7.57
CA THR A 273 -14.38 -31.81 -6.66
C THR A 273 -13.09 -32.20 -5.94
N SER A 274 -11.95 -32.25 -6.65
CA SER A 274 -10.64 -32.50 -6.03
C SER A 274 -10.24 -31.39 -5.05
N PHE A 275 -10.51 -30.12 -5.40
CA PHE A 275 -10.26 -29.00 -4.50
C PHE A 275 -11.02 -29.14 -3.17
N ILE A 276 -12.31 -29.48 -3.21
CA ILE A 276 -13.13 -29.69 -2.00
C ILE A 276 -12.57 -30.82 -1.13
N ALA A 277 -12.06 -31.89 -1.76
CA ALA A 277 -11.46 -33.01 -1.04
C ALA A 277 -10.12 -32.65 -0.39
N GLU A 278 -9.30 -31.82 -1.04
CA GLU A 278 -7.97 -31.40 -0.56
C GLU A 278 -8.02 -30.23 0.43
N TYR A 279 -9.01 -29.34 0.30
CA TYR A 279 -9.18 -28.13 1.11
C TYR A 279 -10.55 -28.09 1.78
N PRO A 280 -10.84 -29.01 2.73
CA PRO A 280 -12.15 -29.10 3.38
C PRO A 280 -12.51 -27.87 4.23
N ASP A 281 -11.50 -27.07 4.62
CA ASP A 281 -11.67 -25.86 5.45
C ASP A 281 -11.87 -24.59 4.61
N TYR A 282 -12.00 -24.70 3.27
CA TYR A 282 -12.22 -23.55 2.40
C TYR A 282 -13.51 -22.81 2.80
N PRO A 283 -13.45 -21.52 3.15
CA PRO A 283 -14.58 -20.85 3.80
C PRO A 283 -15.67 -20.39 2.82
N PHE A 284 -15.40 -20.31 1.51
CA PHE A 284 -16.32 -19.74 0.51
C PHE A 284 -17.11 -20.80 -0.24
N MET A 285 -17.79 -21.70 0.49
CA MET A 285 -18.56 -22.80 -0.10
C MET A 285 -19.67 -22.35 -1.05
N GLU A 286 -20.28 -21.18 -0.82
CA GLU A 286 -21.29 -20.63 -1.73
C GLU A 286 -20.70 -20.27 -3.11
N GLU A 287 -19.51 -19.66 -3.13
CA GLU A 287 -18.78 -19.34 -4.36
C GLU A 287 -18.47 -20.64 -5.15
N LEU A 288 -18.02 -21.69 -4.45
CA LEU A 288 -17.77 -23.01 -5.07
C LEU A 288 -19.02 -23.64 -5.67
N VAL A 289 -20.17 -23.52 -5.00
CA VAL A 289 -21.42 -24.08 -5.49
C VAL A 289 -21.84 -23.40 -6.80
N ASP A 290 -21.65 -22.09 -6.90
CA ASP A 290 -21.99 -21.35 -8.12
C ASP A 290 -21.02 -21.67 -9.27
N ASP A 291 -19.74 -21.84 -8.96
CA ASP A 291 -18.75 -22.29 -9.94
C ASP A 291 -19.01 -23.74 -10.39
N TYR A 292 -19.40 -24.63 -9.49
CA TYR A 292 -19.80 -25.99 -9.84
C TYR A 292 -21.01 -26.01 -10.78
N LYS A 293 -22.01 -25.15 -10.53
CA LYS A 293 -23.17 -25.00 -11.44
C LYS A 293 -22.71 -24.53 -12.81
N THR A 294 -21.85 -23.51 -12.87
CA THR A 294 -21.26 -23.01 -14.13
C THR A 294 -20.49 -24.11 -14.86
N ALA A 295 -19.65 -24.85 -14.15
CA ALA A 295 -18.87 -25.97 -14.67
C ALA A 295 -19.75 -27.11 -15.20
N SER A 296 -20.96 -27.25 -14.65
CA SER A 296 -21.96 -28.25 -15.04
C SER A 296 -22.86 -27.81 -16.20
N LEU A 297 -22.77 -26.55 -16.65
CA LEU A 297 -23.56 -26.08 -17.79
C LEU A 297 -23.18 -26.84 -19.06
N VAL A 298 -24.20 -27.26 -19.80
CA VAL A 298 -24.02 -27.75 -21.16
C VAL A 298 -24.09 -26.55 -22.09
N LEU A 299 -22.91 -26.12 -22.55
CA LEU A 299 -22.75 -25.00 -23.47
C LEU A 299 -22.63 -25.50 -24.91
N LEU A 300 -23.44 -24.93 -25.79
CA LEU A 300 -23.45 -25.23 -27.22
C LEU A 300 -22.93 -24.02 -28.00
N PRO A 301 -22.05 -24.23 -28.99
CA PRO A 301 -21.57 -23.13 -29.82
C PRO A 301 -22.71 -22.55 -30.64
N PHE A 302 -22.78 -21.22 -30.72
CA PHE A 302 -23.70 -20.51 -31.61
C PHE A 302 -22.94 -19.46 -32.40
N ARG A 303 -23.48 -19.04 -33.54
CA ARG A 303 -22.89 -18.02 -34.40
C ARG A 303 -23.85 -16.85 -34.60
N ARG A 304 -23.36 -15.62 -34.42
CA ARG A 304 -24.08 -14.35 -34.65
C ARG A 304 -23.11 -13.31 -35.19
N GLU A 305 -23.51 -12.59 -36.24
CA GLU A 305 -22.67 -11.54 -36.87
C GLU A 305 -21.25 -12.03 -37.21
N ASP A 306 -21.15 -13.23 -37.79
CA ASP A 306 -19.88 -13.89 -38.14
C ASP A 306 -18.92 -14.18 -36.99
N LYS A 307 -19.37 -14.03 -35.74
CA LYS A 307 -18.63 -14.42 -34.55
C LYS A 307 -19.32 -15.56 -33.82
N TRP A 308 -18.52 -16.36 -33.13
CA TRP A 308 -18.94 -17.50 -32.33
C TRP A 308 -18.96 -17.15 -30.85
N GLY A 309 -19.95 -17.69 -30.15
CA GLY A 309 -20.08 -17.66 -28.69
C GLY A 309 -20.71 -18.95 -28.19
N PHE A 310 -21.19 -18.96 -26.94
CA PHE A 310 -21.86 -20.13 -26.36
C PHE A 310 -23.19 -19.78 -25.69
N ILE A 311 -24.20 -20.62 -25.96
CA ILE A 311 -25.53 -20.59 -25.32
C ILE A 311 -25.71 -21.81 -24.42
N ASP A 312 -26.55 -21.71 -23.40
CA ASP A 312 -27.05 -22.87 -22.64
C ASP A 312 -28.22 -23.58 -23.35
N ARG A 313 -28.77 -24.62 -22.72
CA ARG A 313 -29.88 -25.41 -23.27
C ARG A 313 -31.20 -24.65 -23.31
N GLU A 314 -31.31 -23.60 -22.52
CA GLU A 314 -32.44 -22.68 -22.47
C GLU A 314 -32.36 -21.60 -23.57
N GLY A 315 -31.25 -21.56 -24.33
CA GLY A 315 -31.01 -20.58 -25.39
C GLY A 315 -30.49 -19.24 -24.86
N THR A 316 -30.08 -19.18 -23.60
CA THR A 316 -29.48 -17.98 -22.99
C THR A 316 -28.02 -17.89 -23.41
N GLU A 317 -27.62 -16.73 -23.93
CA GLU A 317 -26.21 -16.43 -24.22
C GLU A 317 -25.41 -16.36 -22.91
N ARG A 318 -24.47 -17.29 -22.74
CA ARG A 318 -23.59 -17.37 -21.56
C ARG A 318 -22.21 -16.82 -21.84
N ILE A 319 -21.71 -17.02 -23.05
CA ILE A 319 -20.43 -16.47 -23.52
C ILE A 319 -20.72 -15.73 -24.81
N LYS A 320 -20.34 -14.45 -24.85
CA LYS A 320 -20.67 -13.56 -25.96
C LYS A 320 -20.10 -14.05 -27.28
N ALA A 321 -20.84 -13.83 -28.37
CA ALA A 321 -20.31 -14.03 -29.72
C ALA A 321 -19.22 -13.00 -30.05
N GLU A 322 -17.95 -13.37 -29.88
CA GLU A 322 -16.79 -12.52 -30.17
C GLU A 322 -15.60 -13.28 -30.79
N TYR A 323 -15.68 -14.61 -30.86
CA TYR A 323 -14.61 -15.46 -31.39
C TYR A 323 -14.76 -15.69 -32.90
N GLU A 324 -13.65 -15.86 -33.61
CA GLU A 324 -13.63 -16.15 -35.06
C GLU A 324 -14.01 -17.60 -35.34
N TRP A 325 -13.65 -18.48 -34.42
CA TRP A 325 -13.95 -19.91 -34.45
C TRP A 325 -13.88 -20.48 -33.04
N VAL A 326 -14.66 -21.53 -32.76
CA VAL A 326 -14.69 -22.24 -31.48
C VAL A 326 -14.88 -23.74 -31.68
N GLU A 327 -14.39 -24.53 -30.73
CA GLU A 327 -14.78 -25.93 -30.56
C GLU A 327 -15.82 -26.12 -29.44
N PRO A 328 -16.59 -27.23 -29.46
CA PRO A 328 -17.41 -27.62 -28.32
C PRO A 328 -16.56 -27.84 -27.06
N PHE A 329 -17.14 -27.55 -25.90
CA PHE A 329 -16.47 -27.82 -24.62
C PHE A 329 -16.19 -29.31 -24.40
N LYS A 330 -14.93 -29.65 -24.14
CA LYS A 330 -14.45 -30.98 -23.73
C LYS A 330 -13.57 -30.83 -22.48
N GLY A 331 -13.76 -31.70 -21.48
CA GLY A 331 -12.93 -31.67 -20.27
C GLY A 331 -12.96 -30.34 -19.48
N GLY A 332 -14.03 -29.54 -19.61
CA GLY A 332 -14.18 -28.24 -18.94
C GLY A 332 -13.73 -27.03 -19.76
N GLN A 333 -12.99 -27.23 -20.85
CA GLN A 333 -12.45 -26.16 -21.69
C GLN A 333 -13.00 -26.23 -23.11
N ALA A 334 -13.02 -25.09 -23.81
CA ALA A 334 -13.27 -25.00 -25.23
C ALA A 334 -12.14 -24.22 -25.91
N MET A 335 -11.66 -24.74 -27.04
CA MET A 335 -10.70 -24.02 -27.87
C MET A 335 -11.41 -22.89 -28.61
N VAL A 336 -10.80 -21.72 -28.65
CA VAL A 336 -11.34 -20.53 -29.31
C VAL A 336 -10.26 -19.79 -30.06
N SER A 337 -10.65 -19.08 -31.12
CA SER A 337 -9.75 -18.18 -31.84
C SER A 337 -10.25 -16.74 -31.83
N ARG A 338 -9.31 -15.81 -31.75
CA ARG A 338 -9.55 -14.37 -31.83
C ARG A 338 -8.29 -13.69 -32.39
N ASP A 339 -8.48 -12.79 -33.35
CA ASP A 339 -7.40 -12.04 -34.00
C ASP A 339 -6.31 -12.97 -34.61
N GLY A 340 -6.74 -14.10 -35.19
CA GLY A 340 -5.83 -15.10 -35.74
C GLY A 340 -4.97 -15.86 -34.72
N ARG A 341 -5.26 -15.75 -33.42
CA ARG A 341 -4.61 -16.50 -32.35
C ARG A 341 -5.57 -17.49 -31.71
N VAL A 342 -5.02 -18.55 -31.14
CA VAL A 342 -5.74 -19.65 -30.50
C VAL A 342 -5.42 -19.70 -29.01
N GLY A 343 -6.41 -20.09 -28.23
CA GLY A 343 -6.30 -20.38 -26.80
C GLY A 343 -7.51 -21.19 -26.35
N THR A 344 -7.68 -21.33 -25.04
CA THR A 344 -8.85 -22.03 -24.48
C THR A 344 -9.57 -21.16 -23.46
N ILE A 345 -10.86 -21.40 -23.31
CA ILE A 345 -11.70 -20.77 -22.28
C ILE A 345 -12.41 -21.82 -21.44
N ASN A 346 -12.70 -21.48 -20.19
CA ASN A 346 -13.57 -22.26 -19.33
C ASN A 346 -15.06 -21.87 -19.53
N ARG A 347 -15.97 -22.54 -18.81
CA ARG A 347 -17.42 -22.32 -18.96
C ARG A 347 -17.93 -20.97 -18.50
N SER A 348 -17.12 -20.19 -17.78
CA SER A 348 -17.44 -18.79 -17.46
C SER A 348 -17.02 -17.82 -18.58
N GLY A 349 -16.34 -18.32 -19.61
CA GLY A 349 -15.78 -17.50 -20.70
C GLY A 349 -14.41 -16.90 -20.39
N LYS A 350 -13.80 -17.22 -19.24
CA LYS A 350 -12.44 -16.80 -18.91
C LYS A 350 -11.41 -17.65 -19.64
N SER A 351 -10.36 -17.02 -20.16
CA SER A 351 -9.23 -17.71 -20.77
C SER A 351 -8.51 -18.59 -19.73
N VAL A 352 -8.20 -19.82 -20.12
CA VAL A 352 -7.38 -20.77 -19.35
C VAL A 352 -6.00 -20.81 -19.97
N VAL A 353 -5.91 -21.29 -21.21
CA VAL A 353 -4.74 -21.06 -22.08
C VAL A 353 -4.93 -19.70 -22.78
N SER A 354 -3.96 -18.80 -22.61
CA SER A 354 -4.01 -17.46 -23.21
C SER A 354 -4.19 -17.51 -24.74
N ILE A 355 -5.04 -16.63 -25.28
CA ILE A 355 -5.33 -16.57 -26.72
C ILE A 355 -4.20 -15.79 -27.43
N GLU A 356 -3.02 -16.40 -27.50
CA GLU A 356 -1.82 -15.80 -28.09
C GLU A 356 -0.99 -16.76 -28.94
N TYR A 357 -1.39 -18.03 -28.98
CA TYR A 357 -0.68 -19.08 -29.71
C TYR A 357 -1.14 -19.11 -31.17
N ASP A 358 -0.28 -19.61 -32.04
CA ASP A 358 -0.62 -19.88 -33.43
C ASP A 358 -1.42 -21.19 -33.54
N ASP A 359 -1.13 -22.16 -32.67
CA ASP A 359 -1.89 -23.42 -32.54
C ASP A 359 -1.88 -23.96 -31.10
N VAL A 360 -2.91 -24.73 -30.75
CA VAL A 360 -3.08 -25.39 -29.44
C VAL A 360 -3.66 -26.80 -29.65
N ASN A 361 -2.92 -27.83 -29.28
CA ASN A 361 -3.38 -29.22 -29.38
C ASN A 361 -4.36 -29.58 -28.27
N GLU A 362 -5.19 -30.61 -28.52
CA GLU A 362 -6.02 -31.22 -27.49
C GLU A 362 -5.16 -31.72 -26.31
N PRO A 363 -5.63 -31.60 -25.06
CA PRO A 363 -4.84 -32.04 -23.91
C PRO A 363 -4.64 -33.56 -23.89
N VAL A 364 -3.38 -34.01 -23.83
CA VAL A 364 -2.97 -35.41 -23.63
C VAL A 364 -2.19 -35.53 -22.32
N GLU A 365 -2.55 -36.50 -21.47
CA GLU A 365 -1.96 -36.70 -20.13
C GLU A 365 -1.92 -35.43 -19.24
N GLY A 366 -2.78 -34.45 -19.51
CA GLY A 366 -2.86 -33.20 -18.74
C GLY A 366 -2.03 -32.03 -19.29
N THR A 367 -1.41 -32.19 -20.46
CA THR A 367 -0.67 -31.14 -21.16
C THR A 367 -1.21 -30.92 -22.57
N SER A 368 -1.23 -29.66 -23.02
CA SER A 368 -1.48 -29.29 -24.41
C SER A 368 -0.19 -28.75 -25.03
N VAL A 369 0.21 -29.30 -26.19
CA VAL A 369 1.27 -28.71 -27.00
C VAL A 369 0.77 -27.40 -27.60
N VAL A 370 1.60 -26.36 -27.55
CA VAL A 370 1.28 -25.02 -28.06
C VAL A 370 2.38 -24.54 -29.00
N GLU A 371 2.00 -23.84 -30.05
CA GLU A 371 2.94 -23.25 -31.01
C GLU A 371 2.86 -21.72 -30.99
N ARG A 372 4.01 -21.06 -31.07
CA ARG A 372 4.09 -19.62 -31.35
C ARG A 372 5.36 -19.27 -32.09
N ALA A 373 5.23 -18.55 -33.20
CA ALA A 373 6.31 -18.07 -34.04
C ALA A 373 7.28 -19.19 -34.48
N GLY A 374 6.73 -20.37 -34.84
CA GLY A 374 7.50 -21.52 -35.29
C GLY A 374 8.30 -22.24 -34.20
N ARG A 375 7.97 -21.98 -32.93
CA ARG A 375 8.52 -22.69 -31.77
C ARG A 375 7.38 -23.34 -30.99
N VAL A 376 7.64 -24.54 -30.49
CA VAL A 376 6.67 -25.34 -29.75
C VAL A 376 7.11 -25.56 -28.31
N GLY A 377 6.12 -25.55 -27.42
CA GLY A 377 6.23 -25.89 -26.01
C GLY A 377 4.94 -26.57 -25.55
N ALA A 378 4.73 -26.69 -24.25
CA ALA A 378 3.50 -27.27 -23.72
C ALA A 378 3.03 -26.53 -22.48
N VAL A 379 1.71 -26.39 -22.38
CA VAL A 379 1.03 -25.85 -21.21
C VAL A 379 0.33 -26.95 -20.44
N ASP A 380 0.19 -26.81 -19.14
CA ASP A 380 -0.65 -27.69 -18.33
C ASP A 380 -2.15 -27.34 -18.48
N ARG A 381 -3.02 -28.08 -17.79
CA ARG A 381 -4.47 -27.82 -17.79
C ARG A 381 -4.85 -26.44 -17.27
N SER A 382 -4.00 -25.81 -16.48
CA SER A 382 -4.20 -24.48 -15.93
C SER A 382 -3.79 -23.38 -16.93
N GLY A 383 -3.11 -23.76 -18.01
CA GLY A 383 -2.58 -22.87 -19.04
C GLY A 383 -1.18 -22.35 -18.75
N GLU A 384 -0.50 -22.89 -17.73
CA GLU A 384 0.89 -22.52 -17.42
C GLU A 384 1.87 -23.26 -18.32
N LEU A 385 2.86 -22.55 -18.85
CA LEU A 385 3.91 -23.12 -19.69
C LEU A 385 4.83 -24.01 -18.86
N VAL A 386 4.67 -25.33 -19.00
CA VAL A 386 5.45 -26.35 -18.28
C VAL A 386 6.59 -26.94 -19.12
N VAL A 387 6.50 -26.85 -20.45
CA VAL A 387 7.61 -27.13 -21.36
C VAL A 387 7.94 -25.84 -22.13
N PRO A 388 9.18 -25.32 -22.05
CA PRO A 388 9.53 -24.05 -22.67
C PRO A 388 9.39 -24.11 -24.20
N MET A 389 8.98 -22.99 -24.80
CA MET A 389 8.83 -22.86 -26.26
C MET A 389 10.18 -22.65 -26.98
N ILE A 390 11.08 -23.62 -26.86
CA ILE A 390 12.42 -23.57 -27.47
C ILE A 390 12.60 -24.62 -28.56
N TYR A 391 11.69 -25.58 -28.67
CA TYR A 391 11.79 -26.69 -29.61
C TYR A 391 11.19 -26.33 -30.97
N THR A 392 11.65 -26.99 -32.03
CA THR A 392 11.06 -26.87 -33.38
C THR A 392 10.00 -27.93 -33.66
N ASP A 393 9.97 -28.99 -32.86
CA ASP A 393 8.99 -30.06 -32.92
C ASP A 393 8.85 -30.67 -31.51
N LEU A 394 7.63 -31.02 -31.11
CA LEU A 394 7.30 -31.54 -29.78
C LEU A 394 6.09 -32.45 -29.92
N GLY A 395 6.25 -33.71 -29.52
CA GLY A 395 5.16 -34.67 -29.46
C GLY A 395 4.27 -34.47 -28.23
N ASP A 396 3.10 -35.09 -28.26
CA ASP A 396 2.25 -35.21 -27.09
C ASP A 396 2.93 -36.06 -26.01
N LEU A 397 2.58 -35.81 -24.75
CA LEU A 397 3.06 -36.60 -23.64
C LEU A 397 2.43 -38.01 -23.67
N HIS A 398 3.27 -39.03 -23.75
CA HIS A 398 2.86 -40.43 -23.65
C HIS A 398 3.74 -41.15 -22.65
N GLU A 399 3.12 -41.77 -21.64
CA GLU A 399 3.82 -42.44 -20.55
C GLU A 399 4.81 -41.50 -19.84
N GLY A 400 4.44 -40.22 -19.73
CA GLY A 400 5.27 -39.19 -19.10
C GLY A 400 6.50 -38.74 -19.89
N LEU A 401 6.64 -39.10 -21.16
CA LEU A 401 7.71 -38.63 -22.06
C LEU A 401 7.12 -38.09 -23.37
N ALA A 402 7.71 -37.02 -23.89
CA ALA A 402 7.43 -36.46 -25.20
C ALA A 402 8.74 -36.36 -25.99
N PHE A 403 8.72 -36.69 -27.28
CA PHE A 403 9.87 -36.39 -28.12
C PHE A 403 9.95 -34.88 -28.33
N ALA A 404 11.15 -34.34 -28.42
CA ALA A 404 11.38 -32.94 -28.73
C ALA A 404 12.54 -32.80 -29.72
N GLN A 405 12.47 -31.82 -30.61
CA GLN A 405 13.55 -31.49 -31.53
C GLN A 405 14.25 -30.20 -31.11
N ASP A 406 15.57 -30.32 -30.89
CA ASP A 406 16.47 -29.20 -30.65
C ASP A 406 17.66 -29.29 -31.63
N HIS A 407 18.00 -28.18 -32.29
CA HIS A 407 19.09 -28.10 -33.28
C HIS A 407 19.12 -29.28 -34.30
N ALA A 408 17.95 -29.68 -34.81
CA ALA A 408 17.73 -30.78 -35.77
C ALA A 408 17.97 -32.21 -35.24
N ALA A 409 18.22 -32.39 -33.93
CA ALA A 409 18.27 -33.68 -33.28
C ALA A 409 17.04 -33.88 -32.39
N TYR A 410 16.54 -35.11 -32.35
CA TYR A 410 15.46 -35.53 -31.46
C TYR A 410 16.03 -36.13 -30.17
N GLY A 411 15.39 -35.78 -29.06
CA GLY A 411 15.56 -36.36 -27.73
C GLY A 411 14.19 -36.53 -27.07
N TYR A 412 14.16 -36.80 -25.77
CA TYR A 412 12.91 -36.89 -25.01
C TYR A 412 12.95 -36.03 -23.75
N VAL A 413 11.83 -35.37 -23.48
CA VAL A 413 11.60 -34.53 -22.29
C VAL A 413 10.43 -35.08 -21.49
N ASN A 414 10.40 -34.76 -20.19
CA ASN A 414 9.22 -35.04 -19.35
C ASN A 414 8.19 -33.90 -19.42
N ALA A 415 7.09 -34.03 -18.66
CA ALA A 415 6.03 -33.02 -18.56
C ALA A 415 6.48 -31.63 -18.06
N ARG A 416 7.70 -31.51 -17.52
CA ARG A 416 8.32 -30.24 -17.08
C ARG A 416 9.38 -29.71 -18.05
N GLY A 417 9.51 -30.35 -19.22
CA GLY A 417 10.50 -30.01 -20.23
C GLY A 417 11.93 -30.43 -19.87
N GLU A 418 12.13 -31.18 -18.79
CA GLU A 418 13.46 -31.68 -18.41
C GLU A 418 13.87 -32.79 -19.39
N SER A 419 15.06 -32.66 -19.99
CA SER A 419 15.62 -33.71 -20.84
C SER A 419 15.82 -35.01 -20.03
N ARG A 420 15.26 -36.09 -20.56
CA ARG A 420 15.38 -37.45 -20.02
C ARG A 420 16.22 -38.36 -20.92
N ILE A 421 16.22 -38.09 -22.22
CA ILE A 421 17.04 -38.79 -23.21
C ILE A 421 17.65 -37.71 -24.10
N ASP A 422 18.97 -37.76 -24.24
CA ASP A 422 19.76 -36.77 -24.98
C ASP A 422 19.30 -36.60 -26.44
N PHE A 423 19.41 -35.37 -26.94
CA PHE A 423 19.11 -35.00 -28.31
C PHE A 423 20.20 -35.54 -29.26
N ARG A 424 19.98 -36.73 -29.81
CA ARG A 424 20.95 -37.43 -30.67
C ARG A 424 20.34 -38.20 -31.83
N PHE A 425 19.02 -38.27 -31.91
CA PHE A 425 18.33 -39.05 -32.94
C PHE A 425 17.96 -38.18 -34.13
N GLY A 426 17.94 -38.74 -35.34
CA GLY A 426 17.46 -38.05 -36.54
C GLY A 426 15.93 -38.03 -36.65
N SER A 427 15.24 -38.94 -35.95
CA SER A 427 13.79 -38.96 -35.80
C SER A 427 13.39 -39.67 -34.51
N ALA A 428 12.20 -39.38 -34.00
CA ALA A 428 11.66 -40.00 -32.81
C ALA A 428 10.14 -40.19 -32.93
N GLY A 429 9.63 -41.29 -32.38
CA GLY A 429 8.19 -41.53 -32.20
C GLY A 429 7.79 -41.51 -30.73
N ASN A 430 6.47 -41.52 -30.48
CA ASN A 430 5.92 -41.60 -29.14
C ASN A 430 6.28 -42.92 -28.44
N PHE A 431 6.36 -42.88 -27.12
CA PHE A 431 6.47 -44.08 -26.31
C PHE A 431 5.14 -44.84 -26.29
N HIS A 432 5.21 -46.15 -26.52
CA HIS A 432 4.11 -47.08 -26.34
C HIS A 432 4.64 -48.36 -25.70
N HIS A 433 4.03 -48.77 -24.58
CA HIS A 433 4.46 -49.92 -23.78
C HIS A 433 5.93 -49.84 -23.35
N GLY A 434 6.42 -48.63 -23.03
CA GLY A 434 7.80 -48.39 -22.61
C GLY A 434 8.84 -48.41 -23.73
N LEU A 435 8.43 -48.48 -24.99
CA LEU A 435 9.31 -48.53 -26.16
C LEU A 435 9.03 -47.36 -27.12
N ALA A 436 10.08 -46.84 -27.74
CA ALA A 436 9.96 -45.83 -28.79
C ALA A 436 10.85 -46.16 -29.98
N VAL A 437 10.31 -45.96 -31.19
CA VAL A 437 11.08 -46.08 -32.43
C VAL A 437 11.85 -44.78 -32.64
N VAL A 438 13.15 -44.89 -32.89
CA VAL A 438 14.03 -43.75 -33.15
C VAL A 438 14.90 -44.00 -34.37
N GLY A 439 15.23 -42.92 -35.08
CA GLY A 439 16.15 -42.94 -36.22
C GLY A 439 17.54 -42.47 -35.83
N MET A 440 18.59 -43.13 -36.32
CA MET A 440 19.99 -42.69 -36.19
C MET A 440 20.75 -43.08 -37.46
N ASP A 441 21.47 -42.12 -38.06
CA ASP A 441 22.27 -42.33 -39.28
C ASP A 441 21.50 -43.00 -40.45
N GLY A 442 20.22 -42.65 -40.61
CA GLY A 442 19.35 -43.20 -41.66
C GLY A 442 18.83 -44.61 -41.40
N ARG A 443 19.06 -45.16 -40.21
CA ARG A 443 18.53 -46.46 -39.76
C ARG A 443 17.57 -46.27 -38.59
N SER A 444 16.61 -47.18 -38.45
CA SER A 444 15.65 -47.23 -37.36
C SER A 444 16.04 -48.29 -36.34
N GLY A 445 15.91 -47.94 -35.07
CA GLY A 445 16.00 -48.84 -33.93
C GLY A 445 14.92 -48.53 -32.92
N VAL A 446 14.99 -49.20 -31.77
CA VAL A 446 14.02 -49.07 -30.67
C VAL A 446 14.76 -48.89 -29.38
N ILE A 447 14.33 -47.91 -28.59
CA ILE A 447 14.87 -47.62 -27.27
C ILE A 447 13.81 -47.85 -26.19
N ASP A 448 14.29 -48.13 -24.98
CA ASP A 448 13.48 -48.09 -23.76
C ASP A 448 13.36 -46.67 -23.19
N ARG A 449 12.64 -46.52 -22.08
CA ARG A 449 12.42 -45.23 -21.37
C ARG A 449 13.69 -44.64 -20.74
N GLN A 450 14.79 -45.39 -20.69
CA GLN A 450 16.11 -44.91 -20.26
C GLN A 450 16.98 -44.51 -21.46
N GLY A 451 16.49 -44.68 -22.69
CA GLY A 451 17.23 -44.43 -23.92
C GLY A 451 18.23 -45.53 -24.27
N ALA A 452 18.13 -46.70 -23.63
CA ALA A 452 18.95 -47.86 -23.97
C ALA A 452 18.35 -48.60 -25.17
N TRP A 453 19.22 -49.12 -26.03
CA TRP A 453 18.79 -49.88 -27.21
C TRP A 453 18.16 -51.21 -26.82
N VAL A 454 16.92 -51.41 -27.22
CA VAL A 454 16.23 -52.71 -27.24
C VAL A 454 16.42 -53.36 -28.60
N VAL A 455 16.30 -52.57 -29.67
CA VAL A 455 16.61 -52.96 -31.04
C VAL A 455 17.65 -51.96 -31.59
N PRO A 456 18.90 -52.38 -31.88
CA PRO A 456 19.91 -51.50 -32.46
C PRO A 456 19.46 -50.84 -33.77
N PRO A 457 19.96 -49.63 -34.11
CA PRO A 457 19.57 -48.88 -35.30
C PRO A 457 20.22 -49.45 -36.56
N GLU A 458 19.77 -50.62 -37.00
CA GLU A 458 20.32 -51.35 -38.15
C GLU A 458 19.31 -51.49 -39.29
N TYR A 459 18.03 -51.24 -39.01
CA TYR A 459 16.94 -51.48 -39.94
C TYR A 459 16.64 -50.25 -40.80
N GLU A 460 16.12 -50.47 -42.00
CA GLU A 460 15.61 -49.38 -42.85
C GLU A 460 14.31 -48.81 -42.30
N TRP A 461 13.55 -49.63 -41.56
CA TRP A 461 12.28 -49.26 -40.96
C TRP A 461 11.91 -50.24 -39.84
N VAL A 462 11.30 -49.70 -38.78
CA VAL A 462 10.69 -50.45 -37.69
C VAL A 462 9.26 -49.92 -37.52
N GLU A 463 8.26 -50.80 -37.49
CA GLU A 463 6.86 -50.39 -37.36
C GLU A 463 6.53 -49.77 -36.00
N GLY A 464 7.19 -50.26 -34.94
CA GLY A 464 6.83 -50.01 -33.55
C GLY A 464 6.02 -51.15 -32.93
N PHE A 465 5.84 -51.09 -31.61
CA PHE A 465 5.24 -52.17 -30.82
C PHE A 465 3.83 -51.81 -30.38
N ARG A 466 2.83 -52.10 -31.24
CA ARG A 466 1.42 -52.10 -30.82
C ARG A 466 1.05 -53.35 -30.03
N ASP A 467 1.68 -54.47 -30.39
CA ASP A 467 1.63 -55.75 -29.70
C ASP A 467 3.05 -56.18 -29.27
N ARG A 468 3.23 -57.42 -28.80
CA ARG A 468 4.53 -57.96 -28.36
C ARG A 468 5.55 -58.21 -29.49
N VAL A 469 5.16 -57.95 -30.74
CA VAL A 469 5.93 -58.21 -31.97
C VAL A 469 5.90 -56.97 -32.85
N SER A 470 7.01 -56.66 -33.52
CA SER A 470 7.10 -55.59 -34.50
C SER A 470 7.70 -56.07 -35.82
N ARG A 471 7.25 -55.49 -36.93
CA ARG A 471 7.84 -55.71 -38.25
C ARG A 471 9.06 -54.83 -38.44
N VAL A 472 10.11 -55.41 -38.98
CA VAL A 472 11.37 -54.72 -39.31
C VAL A 472 11.72 -54.93 -40.77
N ARG A 473 12.36 -53.94 -41.41
CA ARG A 473 12.82 -54.05 -42.79
C ARG A 473 14.33 -53.90 -42.90
N LEU A 474 14.97 -54.80 -43.64
CA LEU A 474 16.40 -54.78 -43.92
C LEU A 474 16.64 -55.27 -45.35
N ASN A 475 17.38 -54.50 -46.15
CA ASN A 475 17.67 -54.79 -47.56
C ASN A 475 16.40 -55.05 -48.38
N GLY A 476 15.33 -54.29 -48.13
CA GLY A 476 14.02 -54.45 -48.79
C GLY A 476 13.20 -55.67 -48.35
N ARG A 477 13.72 -56.56 -47.50
CA ARG A 477 13.00 -57.72 -46.97
C ARG A 477 12.48 -57.46 -45.56
N THR A 478 11.36 -58.07 -45.20
CA THR A 478 10.62 -57.87 -43.95
C THR A 478 10.82 -59.06 -43.01
N GLY A 479 11.12 -58.79 -41.74
CA GLY A 479 11.25 -59.76 -40.65
C GLY A 479 10.42 -59.36 -39.42
N LEU A 480 10.55 -60.11 -38.33
CA LEU A 480 9.85 -59.87 -37.07
C LEU A 480 10.81 -59.86 -35.88
N VAL A 481 10.62 -58.90 -35.00
CA VAL A 481 11.36 -58.76 -33.74
C VAL A 481 10.39 -58.73 -32.54
N SER A 482 10.80 -59.30 -31.42
CA SER A 482 10.06 -59.25 -30.15
C SER A 482 10.23 -57.88 -29.48
N MET A 483 9.34 -57.54 -28.54
CA MET A 483 9.46 -56.34 -27.70
C MET A 483 10.71 -56.33 -26.79
N TYR A 484 11.46 -57.42 -26.73
CA TYR A 484 12.72 -57.53 -26.00
C TYR A 484 13.95 -57.48 -26.92
N GLY A 485 13.74 -57.32 -28.23
CA GLY A 485 14.81 -57.28 -29.23
C GLY A 485 15.16 -58.62 -29.85
N ASP A 486 14.48 -59.71 -29.49
CA ASP A 486 14.76 -61.03 -30.05
C ASP A 486 14.29 -61.11 -31.51
N MET A 487 15.13 -61.58 -32.42
CA MET A 487 14.73 -61.88 -33.79
C MET A 487 13.81 -63.11 -33.80
N LEU A 488 12.52 -62.90 -34.10
CA LEU A 488 11.52 -63.96 -34.19
C LEU A 488 11.45 -64.57 -35.60
N LEU A 489 11.69 -63.75 -36.62
CA LEU A 489 11.72 -64.17 -38.01
C LEU A 489 12.70 -63.28 -38.79
N ALA A 490 13.69 -63.89 -39.45
CA ALA A 490 14.71 -63.15 -40.18
C ALA A 490 14.10 -62.29 -41.31
N PRO A 491 14.71 -61.14 -41.68
CA PRO A 491 14.26 -60.30 -42.78
C PRO A 491 14.57 -60.94 -44.15
N GLU A 492 13.82 -61.98 -44.51
CA GLU A 492 13.99 -62.74 -45.77
C GLU A 492 12.70 -62.76 -46.62
N HIS A 493 11.62 -62.16 -46.13
CA HIS A 493 10.30 -62.18 -46.76
C HIS A 493 9.99 -60.87 -47.49
N ASP A 494 9.24 -60.91 -48.59
CA ASP A 494 8.86 -59.68 -49.30
C ASP A 494 7.92 -58.82 -48.46
N HIS A 495 6.95 -59.47 -47.81
CA HIS A 495 5.96 -58.79 -47.03
C HIS A 495 5.47 -59.65 -45.87
N ILE A 496 5.29 -59.00 -44.72
CA ILE A 496 4.53 -59.55 -43.60
C ILE A 496 3.37 -58.60 -43.35
N GLY A 497 2.14 -59.09 -43.44
CA GLY A 497 0.92 -58.32 -43.22
C GLY A 497 0.78 -57.85 -41.78
N THR A 498 -0.25 -57.03 -41.52
CA THR A 498 -0.64 -56.69 -40.14
C THR A 498 -1.12 -57.95 -39.42
N PHE A 499 -0.86 -58.04 -38.12
CA PHE A 499 -1.40 -59.10 -37.30
C PHE A 499 -2.91 -58.94 -37.11
N ASN A 500 -3.65 -60.03 -37.26
CA ASN A 500 -5.04 -60.18 -36.85
C ASN A 500 -5.18 -61.51 -36.11
N ASP A 501 -5.70 -61.49 -34.88
CA ASP A 501 -5.83 -62.66 -34.00
C ASP A 501 -4.52 -63.46 -33.83
N GLY A 502 -3.39 -62.76 -33.75
CA GLY A 502 -2.06 -63.36 -33.57
C GLY A 502 -1.47 -64.01 -34.83
N LEU A 503 -2.11 -63.88 -35.99
CA LEU A 503 -1.64 -64.39 -37.28
C LEU A 503 -1.34 -63.26 -38.25
N ALA A 504 -0.33 -63.43 -39.10
CA ALA A 504 0.01 -62.51 -40.18
C ALA A 504 0.27 -63.26 -41.50
N LEU A 505 -0.16 -62.68 -42.62
CA LEU A 505 0.15 -63.19 -43.94
C LEU A 505 1.62 -62.93 -44.27
N VAL A 506 2.35 -63.97 -44.68
CA VAL A 506 3.75 -63.86 -45.12
C VAL A 506 3.83 -64.15 -46.61
N VAL A 507 4.40 -63.22 -47.36
CA VAL A 507 4.66 -63.34 -48.80
C VAL A 507 6.16 -63.56 -48.99
N THR A 508 6.53 -64.64 -49.69
CA THR A 508 7.92 -64.99 -49.98
C THR A 508 8.06 -65.27 -51.47
N GLY A 509 8.97 -64.55 -52.14
CA GLY A 509 9.26 -64.62 -53.57
C GLY A 509 10.74 -64.56 -53.90
#